data_AF-K1TID6-F1
#
_entry.id   AF-K1TID6-F1
#
_cell.length_a   1.000
_cell.length_b   1.000
_cell.length_c   1.000
_cell.angle_alpha   90.00
_cell.angle_beta   90.00
_cell.angle_gamma   90.00
#
_symmetry.space_group_name_H-M   'P 1'
#
loop_
_entity.id
_entity.type
_entity.pdbx_description
1 polymer ?
#
loop_
_entity_poly.entity_id
_entity_poly.type
_entity_poly.pdbx_seq_one_letter_code
_entity_poly.pdbx_strand_id
1 'polypeptide(L)'
;KSSREFLDFAINEYNKKFKTNFSSEGNGFQDYYKDLSDKVKHREIDLLIVVNMFLTGFDATTLNTLWVDKNLKQHGLIQAYSRTNRILNSVKTYGNIVCF
;
A
#
# COMPACT_ATOMS: atom_id res chain seq x y z
N LYS A 1 0.70 6.67 22.93
CA LYS A 1 0.78 5.34 22.31
C LYS A 1 2.02 5.30 21.45
N SER A 2 2.88 4.30 21.64
CA SER A 2 4.07 4.11 20.81
C SER A 2 3.65 3.66 19.39
N SER A 3 4.40 4.04 18.35
CA SER A 3 4.11 3.64 16.97
C SER A 3 4.03 2.11 16.80
N ARG A 4 4.72 1.37 17.67
CA ARG A 4 4.69 -0.10 17.69
C ARG A 4 3.37 -0.67 18.19
N GLU A 5 2.82 -0.10 19.27
CA GLU A 5 1.52 -0.51 19.83
C GLU A 5 0.39 -0.30 18.82
N PHE A 6 0.48 0.76 18.02
CA PHE A 6 -0.48 1.01 16.94
C PHE A 6 -0.36 -0.03 15.82
N LEU A 7 0.86 -0.40 15.43
CA LEU A 7 1.10 -1.44 14.44
C LEU A 7 0.56 -2.80 14.92
N ASP A 8 0.82 -3.17 16.17
CA ASP A 8 0.32 -4.42 16.76
C ASP A 8 -1.22 -4.46 16.75
N PHE A 9 -1.85 -3.34 17.12
CA PHE A 9 -3.29 -3.19 17.04
C PHE A 9 -3.81 -3.39 15.60
N ALA A 10 -3.18 -2.74 14.62
CA ALA A 10 -3.59 -2.86 13.22
C ALA A 10 -3.42 -4.29 12.66
N ILE A 11 -2.32 -4.97 12.98
CA ILE A 11 -2.08 -6.36 12.59
C ILE A 11 -3.10 -7.29 13.24
N ASN A 12 -3.46 -7.06 14.50
CA ASN A 12 -4.48 -7.85 15.18
C ASN A 12 -5.88 -7.68 14.55
N GLU A 13 -6.27 -6.45 14.18
CA GLU A 13 -7.53 -6.22 13.47
C GLU A 13 -7.52 -6.84 12.06
N TYR A 14 -6.38 -6.78 11.38
CA TYR A 14 -6.18 -7.46 10.10
C TYR A 14 -6.35 -8.98 10.22
N ASN A 15 -5.71 -9.58 11.22
CA ASN A 15 -5.82 -11.00 11.52
C ASN A 15 -7.26 -11.44 11.80
N LYS A 16 -8.03 -10.64 12.54
CA LYS A 16 -9.47 -10.91 12.77
C LYS A 16 -10.27 -10.86 11.47
N LYS A 17 -10.02 -9.87 10.61
CA LYS A 17 -10.76 -9.68 9.35
C LYS A 17 -10.47 -10.78 8.33
N PHE A 18 -9.20 -11.14 8.16
CA PHE A 18 -8.74 -12.09 7.13
C PHE A 18 -8.49 -13.50 7.67
N LYS A 19 -8.75 -13.75 8.96
CA LYS A 19 -8.52 -15.02 9.65
C LYS A 19 -7.07 -15.51 9.50
N THR A 20 -6.12 -14.58 9.61
CA THR A 20 -4.68 -14.84 9.54
C THR A 20 -4.04 -14.79 10.94
N ASN A 21 -2.76 -15.16 11.04
CA ASN A 21 -2.02 -15.13 12.30
C ASN A 21 -0.62 -14.52 12.12
N PHE A 22 -0.58 -13.23 11.78
CA PHE A 22 0.67 -12.48 11.66
C PHE A 22 1.07 -11.77 12.95
N SER A 23 2.37 -11.51 13.12
CA SER A 23 2.92 -10.74 14.23
C SER A 23 3.77 -9.57 13.71
N SER A 24 4.02 -8.58 14.56
CA SER A 24 4.89 -7.44 14.24
C SER A 24 6.38 -7.73 14.42
N GLU A 25 6.74 -8.96 14.82
CA GLU A 25 8.08 -9.35 15.21
C GLU A 25 8.68 -10.42 14.27
N GLY A 26 9.99 -10.32 14.04
CA GLY A 26 10.75 -11.29 13.25
C GLY A 26 10.16 -11.49 11.85
N ASN A 27 9.95 -12.76 11.49
CA ASN A 27 9.44 -13.14 10.17
C ASN A 27 7.93 -12.85 10.00
N GLY A 28 7.18 -12.69 11.10
CA GLY A 28 5.73 -12.45 11.02
C GLY A 28 5.37 -11.16 10.28
N PHE A 29 6.23 -10.14 10.37
CA PHE A 29 6.02 -8.89 9.65
C PHE A 29 6.29 -9.03 8.14
N GLN A 30 7.26 -9.87 7.76
CA GLN A 30 7.53 -10.14 6.34
C GLN A 30 6.38 -10.90 5.69
N ASP A 31 5.83 -11.90 6.38
CA ASP A 31 4.69 -12.67 5.91
C ASP A 31 3.44 -11.78 5.80
N TYR A 32 3.20 -10.92 6.79
CA TYR A 32 2.16 -9.89 6.73
C TYR A 32 2.32 -8.98 5.52
N TYR A 33 3.53 -8.47 5.28
CA TYR A 33 3.80 -7.58 4.15
C TYR A 33 3.51 -8.24 2.80
N LYS A 34 3.89 -9.52 2.66
CA LYS A 34 3.64 -10.30 1.44
C LYS A 34 2.14 -10.52 1.21
N ASP A 35 1.42 -10.95 2.24
CA ASP A 35 -0.03 -11.16 2.17
C ASP A 35 -0.77 -9.85 1.86
N LEU A 36 -0.40 -8.77 2.53
CA LEU A 36 -0.96 -7.43 2.29
C LEU A 36 -0.76 -6.98 0.84
N SER A 37 0.45 -7.17 0.31
CA SER A 37 0.79 -6.89 -1.09
C SER A 37 -0.13 -7.66 -2.04
N ASP A 38 -0.33 -8.95 -1.80
CA ASP A 38 -1.13 -9.80 -2.67
C ASP A 38 -2.62 -9.45 -2.57
N LYS A 39 -3.14 -9.14 -1.38
CA LYS A 39 -4.54 -8.72 -1.20
C LYS A 39 -4.86 -7.40 -1.89
N VAL A 40 -3.94 -6.44 -1.87
CA VAL A 40 -4.10 -5.18 -2.63
C VAL A 40 -4.16 -5.44 -4.13
N LYS A 41 -3.31 -6.36 -4.65
CA LYS A 41 -3.35 -6.74 -6.08
C LYS A 41 -4.67 -7.41 -6.46
N HIS A 42 -5.21 -8.26 -5.58
CA HIS A 42 -6.48 -8.97 -5.78
C HIS A 42 -7.72 -8.12 -5.45
N ARG A 43 -7.55 -6.83 -5.09
CA ARG A 43 -8.64 -5.91 -4.71
C ARG A 43 -9.46 -6.38 -3.49
N GLU A 44 -8.83 -7.09 -2.56
CA GLU A 44 -9.43 -7.38 -1.25
C GLU A 44 -9.27 -6.21 -0.27
N ILE A 45 -8.40 -5.26 -0.60
CA ILE A 45 -8.11 -4.04 0.16
C ILE A 45 -8.26 -2.84 -0.78
N ASP A 46 -9.21 -1.98 -0.47
CA ASP A 46 -9.55 -0.81 -1.31
C ASP A 46 -8.64 0.39 -1.03
N LEU A 47 -8.19 0.56 0.21
CA LEU A 47 -7.37 1.68 0.66
C LEU A 47 -6.21 1.17 1.51
N LEU A 48 -5.00 1.60 1.16
CA LEU A 48 -3.79 1.32 1.91
C LEU A 48 -3.11 2.64 2.29
N ILE A 49 -2.89 2.84 3.60
CA ILE A 49 -2.16 4.00 4.13
C ILE A 49 -0.68 3.63 4.26
N VAL A 50 0.20 4.40 3.63
CA VAL A 50 1.64 4.13 3.60
C VAL A 50 2.46 5.38 3.92
N VAL A 51 3.65 5.19 4.48
CA VAL A 51 4.60 6.29 4.74
C VAL A 51 5.72 6.30 3.69
N ASN A 52 6.44 5.18 3.59
CA ASN A 52 7.54 4.97 2.63
C ASN A 52 7.45 3.60 1.92
N MET A 53 6.78 2.62 2.54
CA MET A 53 6.61 1.30 1.96
C MET A 53 5.68 1.38 0.74
N PHE A 54 5.83 0.46 -0.21
CA PHE A 54 5.06 0.41 -1.45
C PHE A 54 5.25 1.59 -2.44
N LEU A 55 6.06 2.60 -2.10
CA LEU A 55 6.40 3.70 -3.03
C LEU A 55 7.44 3.28 -4.08
N THR A 56 8.24 2.25 -3.79
CA THR A 56 9.21 1.63 -4.71
C THR A 56 8.98 0.12 -4.76
N GLY A 57 9.14 -0.49 -5.94
CA GLY A 57 9.06 -1.94 -6.12
C GLY A 57 7.66 -2.58 -6.06
N PHE A 58 6.63 -1.88 -5.57
CA PHE A 58 5.25 -2.37 -5.64
C PHE A 58 4.63 -2.12 -7.01
N ASP A 59 3.87 -3.12 -7.45
CA ASP A 59 3.27 -3.17 -8.78
C ASP A 59 1.86 -3.77 -8.67
N ALA A 60 0.86 -2.89 -8.79
CA ALA A 60 -0.54 -3.26 -8.91
C ALA A 60 -1.11 -2.54 -10.13
N THR A 61 -1.34 -3.29 -11.22
CA THR A 61 -1.88 -2.75 -12.49
C THR A 61 -3.27 -2.15 -12.32
N THR A 62 -3.99 -2.57 -11.28
CA THR A 62 -5.34 -2.15 -10.91
C THR A 62 -5.39 -0.85 -10.09
N LEU A 63 -4.27 -0.38 -9.55
CA LEU A 63 -4.23 0.82 -8.71
C LEU A 63 -4.32 2.06 -9.60
N ASN A 64 -5.39 2.85 -9.41
CA ASN A 64 -5.66 4.03 -10.22
C ASN A 64 -5.37 5.36 -9.49
N THR A 65 -5.66 5.43 -8.19
CA THR A 65 -5.63 6.67 -7.43
C THR A 65 -4.56 6.64 -6.35
N LEU A 66 -3.75 7.70 -6.27
CA LEU A 66 -2.78 7.93 -5.21
C LEU A 66 -3.11 9.24 -4.49
N TRP A 67 -3.40 9.15 -3.19
CA TRP A 67 -3.52 10.32 -2.31
C TRP A 67 -2.16 10.62 -1.68
N VAL A 68 -1.71 11.86 -1.78
CA VAL A 68 -0.39 12.30 -1.32
C VAL A 68 -0.55 13.47 -0.36
N ASP A 69 -0.33 13.19 0.92
CA ASP A 69 -0.15 14.19 1.99
C ASP A 69 1.29 14.11 2.49
N LYS A 70 2.23 14.35 1.57
CA LYS A 70 3.67 14.28 1.83
C LYS A 70 4.42 15.16 0.84
N ASN A 71 5.41 15.88 1.34
CA ASN A 71 6.32 16.68 0.52
C ASN A 71 7.27 15.78 -0.32
N LEU A 72 6.76 15.23 -1.42
CA LEU A 72 7.55 14.52 -2.41
C LEU A 72 8.32 15.53 -3.28
N LYS A 73 9.62 15.30 -3.48
CA LYS A 73 10.48 16.18 -4.28
C LYS A 73 11.29 15.38 -5.30
N GLN A 74 11.57 16.01 -6.45
CA GLN A 74 12.47 15.50 -7.49
C GLN A 74 12.14 14.05 -7.92
N HIS A 75 13.13 13.16 -7.90
CA HIS A 75 13.02 11.79 -8.34
C HIS A 75 11.98 10.98 -7.55
N GLY A 76 11.81 11.26 -6.25
CA GLY A 76 10.81 10.59 -5.41
C GLY A 76 9.37 10.89 -5.82
N LEU A 77 9.11 12.11 -6.31
CA LEU A 77 7.80 12.48 -6.87
C LEU A 77 7.50 11.69 -8.15
N ILE A 78 8.45 11.67 -9.09
CA ILE A 78 8.29 10.97 -10.36
C ILE A 78 8.09 9.46 -10.15
N GLN A 79 8.85 8.85 -9.23
CA GLN A 79 8.75 7.43 -8.92
C GLN A 79 7.38 7.05 -8.34
N ALA A 80 6.87 7.86 -7.41
CA ALA A 80 5.55 7.66 -6.80
C ALA A 80 4.42 7.85 -7.85
N TYR A 81 4.50 8.91 -8.66
CA TYR A 81 3.47 9.23 -9.66
C TYR A 81 3.44 8.19 -10.77
N SER A 82 4.59 7.66 -11.15
CA SER A 82 4.70 6.61 -12.16
C SER A 82 4.04 5.29 -11.74
N ARG A 83 3.69 5.09 -10.46
CA ARG A 83 2.96 3.89 -9.99
C ARG A 83 1.54 3.82 -10.55
N THR A 84 0.88 4.97 -10.74
CA THR A 84 -0.50 5.02 -11.25
C THR A 84 -0.56 4.94 -12.77
N ASN A 85 0.57 5.10 -13.47
CA ASN A 85 0.64 5.22 -14.93
C ASN A 85 0.75 3.90 -15.70
N ARG A 86 0.58 2.75 -15.04
CA ARG A 86 0.51 1.47 -15.75
C ARG A 86 -0.80 1.35 -16.55
N ILE A 87 -0.64 1.06 -17.83
CA ILE A 87 -1.73 0.88 -18.80
C ILE A 87 -2.50 -0.40 -18.41
N LEU A 88 -3.80 -0.25 -18.15
CA LEU A 88 -4.71 -1.36 -17.88
C LEU A 88 -5.90 -1.26 -18.83
N ASN A 89 -5.76 -1.84 -20.03
CA ASN A 89 -6.78 -1.89 -21.09
C ASN A 89 -7.43 -0.52 -21.40
N SER A 90 -8.43 -0.47 -22.27
CA SER A 90 -9.09 0.80 -22.67
C SER A 90 -9.90 1.48 -21.55
N VAL A 91 -10.00 0.84 -20.37
CA VAL A 91 -10.82 1.29 -19.24
C VAL A 91 -10.07 2.29 -18.35
N LYS A 92 -8.72 2.24 -18.32
CA LYS A 92 -7.91 3.14 -17.49
C LYS A 92 -7.20 4.18 -18.37
N THR A 93 -7.79 5.36 -18.48
CA THR A 93 -7.30 6.45 -19.34
C THR A 93 -6.07 7.16 -18.77
N TYR A 94 -5.99 7.31 -17.44
CA TYR A 94 -4.88 7.95 -16.73
C TYR A 94 -4.88 7.54 -15.25
N GLY A 95 -3.76 7.77 -14.56
CA GLY A 95 -3.68 7.65 -13.11
C GLY A 95 -4.12 8.93 -12.40
N ASN A 96 -4.90 8.82 -11.34
CA ASN A 96 -5.36 9.95 -10.53
C ASN A 96 -4.40 10.23 -9.39
N ILE A 97 -3.98 11.49 -9.25
CA ILE A 97 -3.11 11.91 -8.15
C ILE A 97 -3.76 13.09 -7.45
N VAL A 98 -4.03 12.92 -6.16
CA VAL A 98 -4.70 13.92 -5.33
C VAL A 98 -3.73 14.33 -4.23
N CYS A 99 -3.32 15.60 -4.23
CA CYS A 99 -2.35 16.14 -3.28
C CYS A 99 -3.04 17.09 -2.30
N PHE A 100 -2.59 17.07 -1.05
CA PHE A 100 -3.03 17.96 0.03
C PHE A 100 -1.87 18.77 0.59
#